data_AF-A0A5C4J0D5-F1
#
_entry.id   AF-A0A5C4J0D5-F1
#
_cell.length_a   1.000
_cell.length_b   1.000
_cell.length_c   1.000
_cell.angle_alpha   90.00
_cell.angle_beta   90.00
_cell.angle_gamma   90.00
#
_symmetry.space_group_name_H-M   'P 1'
#
loop_
_entity.id
_entity.type
_entity.pdbx_description
1 polymer ?
#
loop_
_entity_poly.entity_id
_entity_poly.type
_entity_poly.pdbx_seq_one_letter_code
_entity_poly.pdbx_strand_id
1 'polypeptide(L)'
;MREWGMIFPRWTRWLSGRRVPRLLPITPVWLIAPTLASYGTGACIYLLLQFTGVLDMDGSPAEYLLGCSAAIGFAGYGWSLAIAGVSYQRRTRPRCVQTGNPHIGDEHARLS
;
A
#
# COMPACT_ATOMS: atom_id res chain seq x y z
N MET A 1 -17.22 -0.62 -25.89
CA MET A 1 -15.81 -0.56 -25.45
C MET A 1 -15.52 -1.83 -24.67
N ARG A 2 -14.59 -2.68 -25.11
CA ARG A 2 -14.29 -3.97 -24.48
C ARG A 2 -13.50 -3.74 -23.18
N GLU A 3 -13.99 -4.32 -22.09
CA GLU A 3 -13.41 -4.30 -20.75
C GLU A 3 -12.12 -5.14 -20.72
N TRP A 4 -11.03 -4.59 -21.25
CA TRP A 4 -9.71 -5.16 -21.09
C TRP A 4 -9.27 -5.01 -19.62
N GLY A 5 -8.97 -6.13 -18.95
CA GLY A 5 -8.18 -6.10 -17.71
C GLY A 5 -8.64 -6.93 -16.51
N MET A 6 -9.62 -7.84 -16.62
CA MET A 6 -10.08 -8.65 -15.47
C MET A 6 -9.72 -10.13 -15.46
N ILE A 7 -9.03 -10.67 -16.47
CA ILE A 7 -8.79 -12.12 -16.58
C ILE A 7 -7.30 -12.40 -16.75
N PHE A 8 -6.70 -13.05 -15.75
CA PHE A 8 -5.30 -13.49 -15.78
C PHE A 8 -5.08 -14.58 -16.86
N PRO A 9 -3.93 -14.59 -17.55
CA PRO A 9 -3.60 -15.58 -18.57
C PRO A 9 -3.46 -16.99 -17.97
N ARG A 10 -4.01 -17.98 -18.70
CA ARG A 10 -4.21 -19.39 -18.30
C ARG A 10 -2.93 -20.18 -18.02
N TRP A 11 -1.76 -19.64 -18.37
CA TRP A 11 -0.47 -20.31 -18.19
C TRP A 11 -0.04 -20.38 -16.71
N THR A 12 -0.60 -19.51 -15.86
CA THR A 12 -0.45 -19.60 -14.40
C THR A 12 -1.39 -20.68 -13.86
N ARG A 13 -1.05 -21.94 -14.10
CA ARG A 13 -1.90 -23.14 -13.88
C ARG A 13 -2.47 -23.23 -12.45
N TRP A 14 -1.83 -22.58 -11.48
CA TRP A 14 -2.26 -22.52 -10.07
C TRP A 14 -3.26 -21.40 -9.73
N LEU A 15 -3.36 -20.36 -10.56
CA LEU A 15 -4.25 -19.18 -10.37
C LEU A 15 -5.30 -19.05 -11.47
N SER A 16 -5.43 -20.08 -12.31
CA SER A 16 -6.37 -20.13 -13.43
C SER A 16 -7.82 -20.08 -12.95
N GLY A 17 -8.56 -19.04 -13.36
CA GLY A 17 -10.02 -18.98 -13.21
C GLY A 17 -10.57 -18.31 -11.94
N ARG A 18 -9.73 -17.84 -11.01
CA ARG A 18 -10.19 -16.99 -9.88
C ARG A 18 -9.86 -15.52 -10.13
N ARG A 19 -10.77 -14.59 -9.77
CA ARG A 19 -10.47 -13.14 -9.72
C ARG A 19 -9.21 -12.98 -8.86
N VAL A 20 -8.22 -12.27 -9.40
CA VAL A 20 -6.87 -12.09 -8.86
C VAL A 20 -6.90 -11.97 -7.33
N PRO A 21 -6.37 -12.95 -6.57
CA PRO A 21 -6.32 -12.84 -5.12
C PRO A 21 -5.42 -11.66 -4.76
N ARG A 22 -6.07 -10.60 -4.28
CA ARG A 22 -5.52 -9.27 -3.94
C ARG A 22 -4.36 -9.29 -2.93
N LEU A 23 -4.10 -10.43 -2.30
CA LEU A 23 -3.00 -10.65 -1.35
C LEU A 23 -1.63 -10.87 -2.04
N LEU A 24 -1.59 -11.25 -3.32
CA LEU A 24 -0.34 -11.58 -4.02
C LEU A 24 0.60 -10.35 -4.14
N PRO A 25 0.12 -9.14 -4.48
CA PRO A 25 0.95 -7.92 -4.48
C PRO A 25 1.06 -7.26 -3.10
N ILE A 26 0.07 -7.46 -2.22
CA ILE A 26 -0.01 -6.81 -0.91
C ILE A 26 1.04 -7.35 0.06
N THR A 27 1.36 -8.64 -0.01
CA THR A 27 2.30 -9.29 0.91
C THR A 27 3.73 -8.73 0.81
N PRO A 28 4.36 -8.62 -0.38
CA PRO A 28 5.69 -8.03 -0.47
C PRO A 28 5.68 -6.53 -0.14
N VAL A 29 4.64 -5.78 -0.55
CA VAL A 29 4.53 -4.34 -0.26
C VAL A 29 4.46 -4.08 1.24
N TRP A 30 3.70 -4.87 1.99
CA TRP A 30 3.60 -4.72 3.44
C TRP A 30 4.88 -5.06 4.20
N LEU A 31 5.80 -5.84 3.63
CA LEU A 31 7.11 -6.11 4.24
C LEU A 31 8.15 -5.05 3.86
N ILE A 32 8.17 -4.67 2.59
CA ILE A 32 9.19 -3.77 2.03
C ILE A 32 8.91 -2.31 2.43
N ALA A 33 7.66 -1.87 2.36
CA ALA A 33 7.29 -0.49 2.64
C ALA A 33 7.65 -0.02 4.06
N PRO A 34 7.28 -0.72 5.16
CA PRO A 34 7.64 -0.28 6.50
C PRO A 34 9.14 -0.39 6.75
N THR A 35 9.82 -1.35 6.13
CA THR A 35 11.28 -1.47 6.24
C THR A 35 11.98 -0.26 5.60
N LEU A 36 11.64 0.10 4.36
CA LEU A 36 12.20 1.28 3.70
C LEU A 36 11.79 2.58 4.37
N ALA A 37 10.54 2.69 4.81
CA ALA A 37 10.06 3.89 5.51
C ALA A 37 10.80 4.08 6.84
N SER A 38 10.95 3.02 7.63
CA SER A 38 11.69 3.08 8.91
C SER A 38 13.16 3.37 8.67
N TYR A 39 13.77 2.73 7.67
CA TYR A 39 15.17 2.93 7.30
C TYR A 39 15.45 4.36 6.84
N GLY A 40 14.68 4.86 5.87
CA GLY A 40 14.82 6.22 5.36
C GLY A 40 14.54 7.29 6.42
N THR A 41 13.53 7.06 7.26
CA THR A 41 13.22 7.98 8.38
C THR A 41 14.34 8.00 9.42
N GLY A 42 14.86 6.82 9.79
CA GLY A 42 16.01 6.70 10.69
C GLY A 42 17.26 7.39 10.13
N ALA A 43 17.55 7.19 8.85
CA ALA A 43 18.64 7.87 8.16
C ALA A 43 18.47 9.40 8.14
N CYS A 44 17.24 9.90 7.89
CA CYS A 44 16.94 11.34 7.99
C CYS A 44 17.19 11.88 9.40
N ILE A 45 16.77 11.15 10.44
CA ILE A 45 16.99 11.54 11.85
C ILE A 45 18.49 11.55 12.15
N TYR A 46 19.22 10.53 11.73
CA TYR A 46 20.67 10.45 11.92
C TYR A 46 21.39 11.65 11.28
N LEU A 47 21.06 11.98 10.03
CA LEU A 47 21.63 13.14 9.33
C LEU A 47 21.26 14.47 9.99
N LEU A 48 20.03 14.60 10.50
CA LEU A 48 19.63 15.78 11.26
C LEU A 48 20.46 15.93 12.55
N LEU A 49 20.68 14.83 13.28
CA LEU A 49 21.52 14.85 14.49
C LEU A 49 22.97 15.25 14.16
N GLN A 50 23.52 14.73 13.07
CA GLN A 50 24.84 15.13 12.56
C GLN A 50 24.87 16.63 12.26
N PHE A 51 23.86 17.16 11.56
CA PHE A 51 23.76 18.59 11.22
C PHE A 51 23.66 19.49 12.45
N THR A 52 22.99 19.03 13.50
CA THR A 52 22.88 19.76 14.77
C THR A 52 24.13 19.65 15.64
N GLY A 53 25.15 18.88 15.22
CA GLY A 53 26.37 18.64 15.99
C GLY A 53 26.18 17.74 17.22
N VAL A 54 25.06 17.01 17.28
CA VAL A 54 24.82 16.01 18.34
C VAL A 54 25.63 14.73 18.08
N LEU A 55 25.85 14.40 16.80
CA LEU A 55 26.67 13.29 16.35
C LEU A 55 27.85 13.82 15.53
N ASP A 56 28.97 13.11 15.60
CA ASP A 56 30.21 13.52 14.96
C ASP A 56 30.18 13.20 13.46
N MET A 57 30.54 14.19 12.65
CA MET A 57 30.46 14.10 11.19
C MET A 57 31.68 13.38 10.62
N ASP A 58 31.65 12.04 10.65
CA ASP A 58 32.70 11.22 10.03
C ASP A 58 32.38 10.93 8.57
N GLY A 59 33.06 11.61 7.63
CA GLY A 59 32.94 11.30 6.20
C GLY A 59 33.32 12.42 5.23
N SER A 60 33.41 12.06 3.96
CA SER A 60 33.57 13.02 2.85
C SER A 60 32.24 13.76 2.57
N PRO A 61 32.27 15.02 2.11
CA PRO A 61 31.07 15.73 1.65
C PRO A 61 30.25 14.95 0.61
N ALA A 62 30.91 14.13 -0.22
CA ALA A 62 30.24 13.29 -1.21
C ALA A 62 29.39 12.17 -0.57
N GLU A 63 29.91 11.52 0.47
CA GLU A 63 29.19 10.50 1.25
C GLU A 63 27.96 11.12 1.91
N TYR A 64 28.08 12.37 2.35
CA TYR A 64 26.99 13.09 2.99
C TYR A 64 25.83 13.42 2.03
N LEU A 65 26.16 13.90 0.83
CA LEU A 65 25.17 14.14 -0.23
C LEU A 65 24.47 12.84 -0.65
N LEU A 66 25.24 11.76 -0.77
CA LEU A 66 24.71 10.43 -1.05
C LEU A 66 23.76 9.98 0.06
N GLY A 67 24.16 10.11 1.32
CA GLY A 67 23.34 9.80 2.49
C GLY A 67 22.03 10.58 2.53
N CYS A 68 22.07 11.90 2.29
CA CYS A 68 20.87 12.74 2.19
C CYS A 68 19.92 12.27 1.08
N SER A 69 20.46 12.01 -0.11
CA SER A 69 19.67 11.58 -1.27
C SER A 69 19.02 10.20 -1.03
N ALA A 70 19.77 9.27 -0.43
CA ALA A 70 19.29 7.94 -0.08
C ALA A 70 18.21 8.01 1.00
N ALA A 71 18.42 8.79 2.05
CA ALA A 71 17.47 8.94 3.15
C ALA A 71 16.11 9.47 2.66
N ILE A 72 16.12 10.55 1.87
CA ILE A 72 14.90 11.13 1.29
C ILE A 72 14.27 10.17 0.27
N GLY A 73 15.08 9.51 -0.56
CA GLY A 73 14.61 8.53 -1.55
C GLY A 73 13.89 7.35 -0.90
N PHE A 74 14.51 6.70 0.09
CA PHE A 74 13.93 5.57 0.79
C PHE A 74 12.74 5.96 1.65
N ALA A 75 12.79 7.09 2.35
CA ALA A 75 11.66 7.58 3.13
C ALA A 75 10.46 7.87 2.20
N GLY A 76 10.66 8.67 1.16
CA GLY A 76 9.61 9.04 0.21
C GLY A 76 9.02 7.84 -0.51
N TYR A 77 9.86 6.91 -0.99
CA TYR A 77 9.41 5.71 -1.67
C TYR A 77 8.69 4.74 -0.72
N GLY A 78 9.22 4.52 0.48
CA GLY A 78 8.60 3.68 1.51
C GLY A 78 7.21 4.18 1.91
N TRP A 79 7.07 5.48 2.17
CA TRP A 79 5.79 6.11 2.48
C TRP A 79 4.81 6.07 1.30
N SER A 80 5.28 6.36 0.08
CA SER A 80 4.47 6.27 -1.13
C SER A 80 3.88 4.86 -1.33
N LEU A 81 4.70 3.82 -1.16
CA LEU A 81 4.25 2.42 -1.23
C LEU A 81 3.26 2.06 -0.13
N ALA A 82 3.50 2.51 1.10
CA ALA A 82 2.56 2.29 2.21
C ALA A 82 1.20 2.94 1.92
N ILE A 83 1.19 4.20 1.48
CA ILE A 83 -0.04 4.92 1.12
C ILE A 83 -0.75 4.25 -0.06
N ALA A 84 -0.01 3.82 -1.08
CA ALA A 84 -0.56 3.10 -2.22
C ALA A 84 -1.21 1.77 -1.78
N GLY A 85 -0.56 1.02 -0.90
CA GLY A 85 -1.08 -0.20 -0.30
C GLY A 85 -2.38 0.03 0.48
N VAL A 86 -2.42 1.06 1.34
CA VAL A 86 -3.60 1.43 2.12
C VAL A 86 -4.74 1.93 1.23
N SER A 87 -4.43 2.77 0.23
CA SER A 87 -5.40 3.27 -0.74
C SER A 87 -6.01 2.13 -1.55
N TYR A 88 -5.19 1.18 -1.99
CA TYR A 88 -5.65 -0.02 -2.68
C TYR A 88 -6.56 -0.85 -1.76
N GLN A 89 -6.17 -1.09 -0.50
CA GLN A 89 -7.02 -1.80 0.47
C GLN A 89 -8.37 -1.10 0.70
N ARG A 90 -8.40 0.22 0.86
CA ARG A 90 -9.64 0.99 1.08
C ARG A 90 -10.56 0.95 -0.13
N ARG A 91 -10.04 1.11 -1.34
CA ARG A 91 -10.82 1.06 -2.60
C ARG A 91 -11.37 -0.33 -2.89
N THR A 92 -10.73 -1.36 -2.35
CA THR A 92 -11.08 -2.75 -2.59
C THR A 92 -11.92 -3.38 -1.49
N ARG A 93 -12.10 -2.72 -0.34
CA ARG A 93 -13.06 -3.16 0.69
C ARG A 93 -14.46 -3.21 0.07
N PRO A 94 -15.17 -4.36 0.17
CA PRO A 94 -16.53 -4.45 -0.33
C PRO A 94 -17.36 -3.38 0.36
N ARG A 95 -18.01 -2.51 -0.42
CA ARG A 95 -19.14 -1.75 0.10
C ARG A 95 -20.14 -2.80 0.55
N CYS A 96 -20.45 -2.84 1.85
CA CYS A 96 -21.60 -3.60 2.33
C CYS A 96 -22.78 -3.12 1.49
N VAL A 97 -23.25 -3.96 0.57
CA VAL A 97 -24.54 -3.77 -0.06
C VAL A 97 -25.51 -3.95 1.10
N GLN A 98 -25.95 -2.83 1.67
CA GLN A 98 -27.01 -2.85 2.64
C GLN A 98 -28.26 -3.24 1.86
N THR A 99 -28.50 -4.55 1.74
CA THR A 99 -29.77 -5.09 1.28
C THR A 99 -30.79 -4.76 2.35
N GLY A 100 -31.29 -3.52 2.33
CA GLY A 100 -32.52 -3.15 3.01
C GLY A 100 -33.63 -4.03 2.43
N ASN A 101 -34.16 -4.90 3.28
CA ASN A 101 -35.11 -5.96 3.01
C ASN A 101 -36.38 -5.43 2.27
N PRO A 102 -36.66 -5.85 1.02
CA PRO A 102 -37.83 -5.36 0.29
C PRO A 102 -39.17 -6.06 0.59
N HIS A 103 -39.27 -7.08 1.46
CA HIS A 103 -40.42 -8.01 1.38
C HIS A 103 -41.28 -8.23 2.63
N ILE A 104 -41.21 -7.42 3.68
CA ILE A 104 -42.09 -7.59 4.87
C ILE A 104 -43.36 -6.70 4.82
N GLY A 105 -43.49 -5.80 3.83
CA GLY A 105 -44.62 -4.86 3.77
C GLY A 105 -45.87 -5.33 2.98
N ASP A 106 -45.72 -6.26 2.05
CA ASP A 106 -46.74 -6.47 1.01
C ASP A 106 -47.73 -7.61 1.31
N GLU A 107 -47.42 -8.45 2.31
CA GLU A 107 -48.24 -9.64 2.62
C GLU A 107 -49.48 -9.30 3.48
N HIS A 108 -49.43 -8.21 4.24
CA HIS A 108 -50.57 -7.79 5.08
C HIS A 108 -51.64 -6.99 4.32
N ALA A 109 -51.34 -6.46 3.13
CA ALA A 109 -52.29 -5.67 2.34
C ALA A 109 -53.15 -6.51 1.37
N ARG A 110 -52.81 -7.79 1.15
CA ARG A 110 -53.63 -8.73 0.34
C ARG A 110 -54.67 -9.51 1.13
N LEU A 111 -54.65 -9.39 2.46
CA LEU A 111 -55.52 -10.15 3.37
C LEU A 111 -56.59 -9.29 4.05
N SER A 112 -56.82 -8.05 3.59
CA SER A 112 -57.88 -7.16 4.09
C SER A 112 -58.81 -6.68 2.97
#